data_AF-A0A1J5DRF5-F1
#
_entry.id   AF-A0A1J5DRF5-F1
#
_cell.length_a   1.000
_cell.length_b   1.000
_cell.length_c   1.000
_cell.angle_alpha   90.00
_cell.angle_beta   90.00
_cell.angle_gamma   90.00
#
_symmetry.space_group_name_H-M   'P 1'
#
loop_
_entity.id
_entity.type
_entity.pdbx_description
1 polymer ?
#
loop_
_entity_poly.entity_id
_entity_poly.type
_entity_poly.pdbx_seq_one_letter_code
_entity_poly.pdbx_strand_id
1 'polypeptide(L)'
;MKKFYVVAVVVSAFSFLSCGEDAAPGVQVVKGPGDQVAYDTGSDVVVVDGTTYVVTGDPGTDCVEIAGACVDLSKAKRDCGEGSQVDVIVVDGVVESVICYPPKDSGTPIEEVTPATDGTITIPQNDSGAVITFGEATDGVPVEGDVTLDAERTVLYGNGIGKTILADNLTVASNNSQIRGLTVKGNVTFTENSNNSAMTFCEIQGNLQVHSNSFTAADCQVFGDVSISGNNAVLANIGVGGNWDVSGSGALCDGCYSFQDADKNFVVADGEVGELLTCSN
;
A
#
# COMPACT_ATOMS: atom_id res chain seq x y z
N MET A 1 -12.98 14.79 -59.62
CA MET A 1 -12.41 13.59 -58.96
C MET A 1 -11.43 14.10 -57.90
N LYS A 2 -11.73 13.91 -56.62
CA LYS A 2 -10.99 14.49 -55.49
C LYS A 2 -9.67 13.74 -55.27
N LYS A 3 -8.57 14.46 -55.15
CA LYS A 3 -7.24 13.93 -54.79
C LYS A 3 -7.23 13.61 -53.30
N PHE A 4 -6.97 12.35 -52.94
CA PHE A 4 -6.66 11.95 -51.57
C PHE A 4 -5.15 12.05 -51.37
N TYR A 5 -4.73 12.84 -50.38
CA TYR A 5 -3.36 12.83 -49.86
C TYR A 5 -3.31 11.81 -48.73
N VAL A 6 -2.45 10.81 -48.87
CA VAL A 6 -2.09 9.90 -47.78
C VAL A 6 -1.02 10.59 -46.95
N VAL A 7 -1.37 11.01 -45.73
CA VAL A 7 -0.40 11.47 -44.73
C VAL A 7 0.13 10.23 -44.02
N ALA A 8 1.39 9.90 -44.28
CA ALA A 8 2.11 8.86 -43.54
C ALA A 8 2.47 9.42 -42.15
N VAL A 9 1.78 8.94 -41.12
CA VAL A 9 2.16 9.19 -39.72
C VAL A 9 3.31 8.26 -39.39
N VAL A 10 4.51 8.81 -39.28
CA VAL A 10 5.67 8.11 -38.74
C VAL A 10 5.51 8.09 -37.22
N VAL A 11 5.15 6.94 -36.68
CA VAL A 11 5.16 6.70 -35.23
C VAL A 11 6.61 6.50 -34.82
N SER A 12 7.25 7.56 -34.36
CA SER A 12 8.57 7.51 -33.75
C SER A 12 8.44 6.82 -32.39
N ALA A 13 8.94 5.58 -32.28
CA ALA A 13 9.07 4.90 -31.00
C ALA A 13 10.10 5.64 -30.13
N PHE A 14 9.63 6.32 -29.08
CA PHE A 14 10.48 6.84 -28.03
C PHE A 14 10.91 5.69 -27.13
N SER A 15 12.17 5.28 -27.25
CA SER A 15 12.82 4.37 -26.30
C SER A 15 13.27 5.21 -25.10
N PHE A 16 12.60 5.07 -23.96
CA PHE A 16 13.14 5.59 -22.71
C PHE A 16 14.24 4.63 -22.23
N LEU A 17 15.50 4.99 -22.49
CA LEU A 17 16.60 4.51 -21.65
C LEU A 17 16.56 5.35 -20.37
N SER A 18 15.91 4.82 -19.33
CA SER A 18 16.15 5.24 -17.96
C SER A 18 17.47 4.59 -17.51
N CYS A 19 18.50 5.40 -17.28
CA CYS A 19 19.71 4.95 -16.61
C CYS A 19 19.39 4.86 -15.10
N GLY A 20 19.11 3.66 -14.61
CA GLY A 20 19.14 3.38 -13.17
C GLY A 20 20.58 3.14 -12.74
N GLU A 21 21.00 3.82 -11.67
CA GLU A 21 22.27 3.61 -10.98
C GLU A 21 22.34 2.16 -10.43
N ASP A 22 23.56 1.64 -10.33
CA ASP A 22 23.92 0.22 -10.34
C ASP A 22 23.16 -0.68 -9.33
N ALA A 23 22.02 -1.25 -9.76
CA ALA A 23 21.41 -2.39 -9.08
C ALA A 23 22.31 -3.64 -9.24
N ALA A 24 22.34 -4.49 -8.21
CA ALA A 24 23.06 -5.77 -8.27
C ALA A 24 22.65 -6.59 -9.52
N PRO A 25 23.55 -7.39 -10.13
CA PRO A 25 23.25 -8.13 -11.34
C PRO A 25 22.00 -9.02 -11.18
N GLY A 26 20.92 -8.70 -11.91
CA GLY A 26 19.65 -9.44 -11.84
C GLY A 26 18.55 -8.78 -11.00
N VAL A 27 18.84 -7.65 -10.34
CA VAL A 27 17.86 -6.80 -9.67
C VAL A 27 17.44 -5.65 -10.58
N GLN A 28 16.15 -5.34 -10.62
CA GLN A 28 15.62 -4.13 -11.23
C GLN A 28 14.92 -3.28 -10.19
N VAL A 29 15.28 -2.00 -10.12
CA VAL A 29 14.63 -0.99 -9.27
C VAL A 29 13.90 -0.01 -10.18
N VAL A 30 12.58 0.06 -10.04
CA VAL A 30 11.72 0.92 -10.86
C VAL A 30 10.93 1.85 -9.95
N LYS A 31 11.11 3.16 -10.11
CA LYS A 31 10.23 4.15 -9.48
C LYS A 31 8.82 4.02 -10.06
N GLY A 32 7.83 3.81 -9.21
CA GLY A 32 6.46 3.57 -9.66
C GLY A 32 5.54 3.17 -8.51
N PRO A 33 4.23 3.14 -8.76
CA PRO A 33 3.25 2.87 -7.72
C PRO A 33 3.33 1.41 -7.27
N GLY A 34 3.36 1.19 -5.96
CA GLY A 34 3.46 -0.14 -5.35
C GLY A 34 2.13 -0.92 -5.34
N ASP A 35 1.00 -0.23 -5.50
CA ASP A 35 -0.35 -0.77 -5.40
C ASP A 35 -0.66 -1.86 -6.44
N GLN A 36 0.04 -1.85 -7.58
CA GLN A 36 -0.14 -2.83 -8.66
C GLN A 36 0.77 -4.06 -8.54
N VAL A 37 1.65 -4.12 -7.54
CA VAL A 37 2.47 -5.31 -7.32
C VAL A 37 1.56 -6.41 -6.80
N ALA A 38 1.39 -7.47 -7.60
CA ALA A 38 0.55 -8.60 -7.22
C ALA A 38 1.24 -9.48 -6.17
N TYR A 39 0.41 -10.12 -5.36
CA TYR A 39 0.84 -11.04 -4.32
C TYR A 39 1.68 -12.18 -4.89
N ASP A 40 2.74 -12.55 -4.18
CA ASP A 40 3.58 -13.72 -4.48
C ASP A 40 4.26 -13.67 -5.86
N THR A 41 4.47 -12.47 -6.40
CA THR A 41 5.22 -12.27 -7.66
C THR A 41 6.74 -12.26 -7.48
N GLY A 42 7.21 -12.31 -6.23
CA GLY A 42 8.63 -12.14 -5.88
C GLY A 42 9.15 -10.71 -6.01
N SER A 43 8.24 -9.74 -6.17
CA SER A 43 8.57 -8.32 -6.23
C SER A 43 8.31 -7.66 -4.88
N ASP A 44 9.26 -6.87 -4.41
CA ASP A 44 9.17 -6.11 -3.16
C ASP A 44 8.90 -4.64 -3.44
N VAL A 45 8.42 -3.91 -2.44
CA VAL A 45 8.26 -2.46 -2.53
C VAL A 45 9.11 -1.78 -1.47
N VAL A 46 9.76 -0.69 -1.85
CA VAL A 46 10.53 0.16 -0.94
C VAL A 46 10.03 1.58 -1.07
N VAL A 47 9.60 2.17 0.04
CA VAL A 47 9.21 3.57 0.16
C VAL A 47 10.38 4.30 0.80
N VAL A 48 11.06 5.17 0.05
CA VAL A 48 12.21 5.95 0.54
C VAL A 48 11.85 7.42 0.50
N ASP A 49 11.81 8.07 1.68
CA ASP A 49 11.52 9.49 1.84
C ASP A 49 10.25 9.92 1.05
N GLY A 50 9.20 9.12 1.22
CA GLY A 50 7.92 9.23 0.53
C GLY A 50 7.90 8.93 -0.98
N THR A 51 8.98 8.39 -1.55
CA THR A 51 9.00 7.90 -2.94
C THR A 51 8.97 6.38 -3.01
N THR A 52 8.00 5.83 -3.74
CA THR A 52 7.86 4.39 -3.95
C THR A 52 8.75 3.85 -5.08
N TYR A 53 9.38 2.71 -4.81
CA TYR A 53 10.16 1.92 -5.76
C TYR A 53 9.73 0.45 -5.70
N VAL A 54 9.50 -0.15 -6.86
CA VAL A 54 9.29 -1.59 -7.00
C VAL A 54 10.63 -2.24 -7.31
N VAL A 55 10.99 -3.24 -6.50
CA VAL A 55 12.22 -4.01 -6.64
C VAL A 55 11.88 -5.41 -7.09
N THR A 56 12.46 -5.84 -8.20
CA THR A 56 12.24 -7.18 -8.75
C THR A 56 13.57 -7.91 -8.93
N GLY A 57 13.55 -9.24 -8.79
CA GLY A 57 14.75 -10.07 -8.81
C GLY A 57 15.31 -10.35 -7.41
N ASP A 58 16.33 -11.19 -7.35
CA ASP A 58 16.96 -11.61 -6.11
C ASP A 58 18.23 -10.77 -5.86
N PRO A 59 18.28 -9.95 -4.81
CA PRO A 59 19.49 -9.18 -4.46
C PRO A 59 20.60 -10.03 -3.84
N GLY A 60 20.36 -11.32 -3.55
CA GLY A 60 21.35 -12.20 -2.96
C GLY A 60 21.66 -11.81 -1.52
N THR A 61 22.90 -11.43 -1.22
CA THR A 61 23.31 -10.99 0.13
C THR A 61 23.71 -9.52 0.21
N ASP A 62 23.70 -8.84 -0.93
CA ASP A 62 24.10 -7.44 -1.02
C ASP A 62 22.86 -6.55 -0.84
N CYS A 63 23.05 -5.37 -0.28
CA CYS A 63 21.96 -4.40 -0.22
C CYS A 63 21.65 -3.84 -1.62
N VAL A 64 20.42 -3.42 -1.81
CA VAL A 64 19.98 -2.72 -3.01
C VAL A 64 20.10 -1.22 -2.76
N GLU A 65 20.85 -0.52 -3.61
CA GLU A 65 20.94 0.94 -3.57
C GLU A 65 19.66 1.54 -4.17
N ILE A 66 18.91 2.27 -3.34
CA ILE A 66 17.63 2.89 -3.72
C ILE A 66 17.64 4.32 -3.19
N ALA A 67 17.66 5.29 -4.11
CA ALA A 67 17.66 6.71 -3.77
C ALA A 67 18.76 7.15 -2.77
N GLY A 68 19.92 6.48 -2.80
CA GLY A 68 21.04 6.75 -1.90
C GLY A 68 20.97 6.03 -0.55
N ALA A 69 19.96 5.17 -0.33
CA ALA A 69 19.86 4.26 0.79
C ALA A 69 20.24 2.83 0.37
N CYS A 70 21.10 2.18 1.17
CA CYS A 70 21.47 0.77 1.02
C CYS A 70 20.47 -0.09 1.79
N VAL A 71 19.52 -0.70 1.08
CA VAL A 71 18.41 -1.47 1.66
C VAL A 71 18.69 -2.98 1.58
N ASP A 72 18.89 -3.62 2.73
CA ASP A 72 19.09 -5.08 2.84
C ASP A 72 17.74 -5.83 2.81
N LEU A 73 17.19 -5.99 1.60
CA LEU A 73 15.94 -6.72 1.36
C LEU A 73 16.04 -8.20 1.77
N SER A 74 17.21 -8.80 1.64
CA SER A 74 17.44 -10.18 2.06
C SER A 74 17.32 -10.33 3.57
N LYS A 75 17.78 -9.33 4.35
CA LYS A 75 17.52 -9.28 5.79
C LYS A 75 16.05 -9.07 6.09
N ALA A 76 15.38 -8.13 5.42
CA ALA A 76 13.95 -7.89 5.61
C ALA A 76 13.14 -9.19 5.42
N LYS A 77 13.43 -9.95 4.35
CA LYS A 77 12.82 -11.25 4.08
C LYS A 77 13.16 -12.29 5.15
N ARG A 78 14.41 -12.38 5.62
CA ARG A 78 14.78 -13.28 6.72
C ARG A 78 14.01 -13.00 8.01
N ASP A 79 13.76 -11.73 8.31
CA ASP A 79 13.00 -11.32 9.50
C ASP A 79 11.49 -11.63 9.34
N CYS A 80 10.96 -11.56 8.12
CA CYS A 80 9.59 -11.93 7.78
C CYS A 80 9.34 -13.44 7.58
N GLY A 81 10.39 -14.20 7.27
CA GLY A 81 10.33 -15.58 6.81
C GLY A 81 10.81 -15.70 5.36
N GLU A 82 11.68 -16.68 5.09
CA GLU A 82 12.26 -16.91 3.76
C GLU A 82 11.18 -16.96 2.66
N GLY A 83 11.45 -16.28 1.54
CA GLY A 83 10.53 -16.19 0.40
C GLY A 83 9.42 -15.13 0.55
N SER A 84 9.26 -14.50 1.71
CA SER A 84 8.24 -13.45 1.91
C SER A 84 8.41 -12.31 0.93
N GLN A 85 7.27 -11.77 0.50
CA GLN A 85 7.21 -10.47 -0.12
C GLN A 85 7.20 -9.40 0.98
N VAL A 86 7.87 -8.27 0.76
CA VAL A 86 7.95 -7.20 1.75
C VAL A 86 7.64 -5.82 1.18
N ASP A 87 7.02 -4.98 2.00
CA ASP A 87 7.08 -3.52 1.84
C ASP A 87 8.05 -2.97 2.90
N VAL A 88 9.03 -2.18 2.49
CA VAL A 88 10.04 -1.60 3.39
C VAL A 88 9.91 -0.08 3.38
N ILE A 89 9.80 0.52 4.55
CA ILE A 89 9.77 1.98 4.72
C ILE A 89 11.14 2.44 5.21
N VAL A 90 11.72 3.36 4.45
CA VAL A 90 13.03 3.96 4.70
C VAL A 90 12.85 5.46 4.85
N VAL A 91 13.37 6.00 5.96
CA VAL A 91 13.35 7.43 6.26
C VAL A 91 14.76 7.86 6.63
N ASP A 92 15.27 8.91 5.99
CA ASP A 92 16.63 9.42 6.18
C ASP A 92 17.71 8.32 6.03
N GLY A 93 17.47 7.37 5.11
CA GLY A 93 18.35 6.23 4.86
C GLY A 93 18.31 5.11 5.90
N VAL A 94 17.39 5.16 6.86
CA VAL A 94 17.19 4.14 7.90
C VAL A 94 15.91 3.35 7.63
N VAL A 95 15.96 2.02 7.75
CA VAL A 95 14.76 1.17 7.68
C VAL A 95 13.96 1.35 8.97
N GLU A 96 12.81 2.02 8.87
CA GLU A 96 11.91 2.31 10.00
C GLU A 96 10.83 1.23 10.16
N SER A 97 10.39 0.62 9.06
CA SER A 97 9.39 -0.45 9.10
C SER A 97 9.59 -1.48 7.99
N VAL A 98 9.25 -2.72 8.29
CA VAL A 98 9.19 -3.83 7.34
C VAL A 98 7.84 -4.52 7.53
N ILE A 99 7.05 -4.54 6.46
CA ILE A 99 5.73 -5.16 6.43
C ILE A 99 5.86 -6.47 5.66
N CYS A 100 5.42 -7.55 6.29
CA CYS A 100 5.64 -8.91 5.84
C CYS A 100 4.39 -9.51 5.19
N TYR A 101 4.55 -10.07 4.00
CA TYR A 101 3.54 -10.87 3.33
C TYR A 101 4.07 -12.30 3.15
N PRO A 102 3.47 -13.31 3.83
CA PRO A 102 3.92 -14.69 3.72
C PRO A 102 3.92 -15.18 2.26
N PRO A 103 4.85 -16.07 1.85
CA PRO A 103 4.81 -16.63 0.50
C PRO A 103 3.73 -17.69 0.37
N LYS A 104 3.27 -17.94 -0.86
CA LYS A 104 2.17 -18.89 -1.14
C LYS A 104 2.47 -20.34 -0.74
N ASP A 105 3.72 -20.73 -0.78
CA ASP A 105 4.18 -22.08 -0.46
C ASP A 105 4.54 -22.29 1.02
N SER A 106 4.36 -21.28 1.88
CA SER A 106 4.63 -21.36 3.33
C SER A 106 3.66 -22.24 4.12
N GLY A 107 2.56 -22.69 3.51
CA GLY A 107 1.47 -23.40 4.20
C GLY A 107 0.47 -22.46 4.90
N THR A 108 0.62 -21.15 4.71
CA THR A 108 -0.35 -20.14 5.12
C THR A 108 -1.69 -20.36 4.40
N PRO A 109 -2.84 -20.33 5.10
CA PRO A 109 -4.15 -20.37 4.46
C PRO A 109 -4.29 -19.19 3.49
N ILE A 110 -4.61 -19.47 2.23
CA ILE A 110 -4.89 -18.45 1.23
C ILE A 110 -6.34 -18.58 0.79
N GLU A 111 -7.08 -17.50 0.95
CA GLU A 111 -8.50 -17.43 0.66
C GLU A 111 -8.70 -16.42 -0.48
N GLU A 112 -9.08 -16.91 -1.65
CA GLU A 112 -9.35 -16.05 -2.80
C GLU A 112 -10.83 -15.64 -2.82
N VAL A 113 -11.07 -14.35 -2.73
CA VAL A 113 -12.39 -13.73 -2.85
C VAL A 113 -12.83 -13.79 -4.31
N THR A 114 -13.97 -14.43 -4.54
CA THR A 114 -14.61 -14.52 -5.85
C THR A 114 -16.10 -14.20 -5.74
N PRO A 115 -16.75 -13.69 -6.80
CA PRO A 115 -18.19 -13.45 -6.75
C PRO A 115 -18.97 -14.76 -6.60
N ALA A 116 -19.98 -14.75 -5.74
CA ALA A 116 -20.95 -15.82 -5.61
C ALA A 116 -21.86 -15.92 -6.87
N THR A 117 -22.69 -16.96 -6.92
CA THR A 117 -23.57 -17.21 -8.09
C THR A 117 -24.58 -16.08 -8.33
N ASP A 118 -24.97 -15.36 -7.28
CA ASP A 118 -25.86 -14.21 -7.34
C ASP A 118 -25.12 -12.87 -7.55
N GLY A 119 -23.80 -12.91 -7.72
CA GLY A 119 -22.93 -11.74 -7.90
C GLY A 119 -22.48 -11.08 -6.60
N THR A 120 -22.91 -11.57 -5.43
CA THR A 120 -22.44 -11.03 -4.14
C THR A 120 -20.97 -11.36 -3.90
N ILE A 121 -20.23 -10.44 -3.28
CA ILE A 121 -18.82 -10.65 -2.90
C ILE A 121 -18.75 -10.56 -1.38
N THR A 122 -18.13 -11.55 -0.75
CA THR A 122 -17.93 -11.59 0.69
C THR A 122 -16.48 -11.90 1.00
N ILE A 123 -15.93 -11.22 1.99
CA ILE A 123 -14.55 -11.44 2.44
C ILE A 123 -14.57 -12.56 3.49
N PRO A 124 -13.90 -13.70 3.26
CA PRO A 124 -13.80 -14.76 4.24
C PRO A 124 -12.85 -14.32 5.37
N GLN A 125 -13.26 -14.55 6.61
CA GLN A 125 -12.58 -14.09 7.82
C GLN A 125 -12.76 -15.13 8.92
N ASN A 126 -12.02 -16.25 8.82
CA ASN A 126 -12.16 -17.36 9.76
C ASN A 126 -10.86 -17.79 10.44
N ASP A 127 -9.69 -17.58 9.82
CA ASP A 127 -8.45 -18.21 10.27
C ASP A 127 -7.35 -17.19 10.56
N SER A 128 -6.80 -17.23 11.79
CA SER A 128 -5.66 -16.39 12.14
C SER A 128 -4.42 -16.74 11.32
N GLY A 129 -3.84 -15.74 10.66
CA GLY A 129 -2.71 -15.91 9.74
C GLY A 129 -3.11 -16.06 8.28
N ALA A 130 -4.40 -16.03 7.94
CA ALA A 130 -4.84 -16.16 6.56
C ALA A 130 -4.42 -14.96 5.71
N VAL A 131 -4.12 -15.23 4.44
CA VAL A 131 -3.93 -14.22 3.40
C VAL A 131 -5.15 -14.24 2.49
N ILE A 132 -5.88 -13.14 2.50
CA ILE A 132 -7.07 -12.93 1.69
C ILE A 132 -6.66 -12.17 0.44
N THR A 133 -6.93 -12.77 -0.72
CA THR A 133 -6.63 -12.21 -2.05
C THR A 133 -7.92 -12.04 -2.84
N PHE A 134 -7.87 -11.32 -3.96
CA PHE A 134 -9.04 -11.04 -4.78
C PHE A 134 -8.82 -11.57 -6.20
N GLY A 135 -9.73 -12.42 -6.69
CA GLY A 135 -9.66 -12.90 -8.07
C GLY A 135 -9.99 -11.79 -9.07
N GLU A 136 -9.44 -11.83 -10.28
CA GLU A 136 -9.64 -10.81 -11.32
C GLU A 136 -11.13 -10.49 -11.64
N ALA A 137 -12.03 -11.43 -11.36
CA ALA A 137 -13.47 -11.25 -11.55
C ALA A 137 -14.10 -10.22 -10.58
N THR A 138 -13.40 -9.83 -9.51
CA THR A 138 -13.83 -8.78 -8.58
C THR A 138 -13.26 -7.41 -8.92
N ASP A 139 -12.35 -7.30 -9.91
CA ASP A 139 -11.69 -6.03 -10.24
C ASP A 139 -12.71 -4.94 -10.63
N GLY A 140 -12.69 -3.85 -9.87
CA GLY A 140 -13.56 -2.69 -10.05
C GLY A 140 -15.00 -2.91 -9.58
N VAL A 141 -15.31 -4.08 -8.99
CA VAL A 141 -16.63 -4.40 -8.43
C VAL A 141 -16.58 -4.18 -6.92
N PRO A 142 -17.32 -3.20 -6.38
CA PRO A 142 -17.33 -2.94 -4.94
C PRO A 142 -17.83 -4.14 -4.13
N VAL A 143 -17.14 -4.43 -3.04
CA VAL A 143 -17.59 -5.34 -1.98
C VAL A 143 -18.53 -4.55 -1.06
N GLU A 144 -19.81 -4.90 -1.08
CA GLU A 144 -20.86 -4.24 -0.29
C GLU A 144 -20.87 -4.78 1.16
N GLY A 145 -21.18 -3.91 2.11
CA GLY A 145 -21.22 -4.21 3.54
C GLY A 145 -19.92 -3.87 4.27
N ASP A 146 -20.06 -3.61 5.58
CA ASP A 146 -18.91 -3.37 6.45
C ASP A 146 -18.04 -4.63 6.55
N VAL A 147 -16.72 -4.43 6.56
CA VAL A 147 -15.70 -5.48 6.68
C VAL A 147 -15.04 -5.37 8.04
N THR A 148 -14.92 -6.47 8.80
CA THR A 148 -14.26 -6.46 10.12
C THR A 148 -13.21 -7.56 10.23
N LEU A 149 -11.93 -7.21 10.21
CA LEU A 149 -10.83 -8.15 10.45
C LEU A 149 -10.68 -8.37 11.96
N ASP A 150 -11.18 -9.49 12.49
CA ASP A 150 -11.10 -9.86 13.91
C ASP A 150 -10.20 -11.06 14.20
N ALA A 151 -9.74 -11.76 13.16
CA ALA A 151 -8.71 -12.79 13.25
C ALA A 151 -7.29 -12.18 13.24
N GLU A 152 -6.42 -12.68 14.11
CA GLU A 152 -5.03 -12.22 14.27
C GLU A 152 -4.16 -12.56 13.06
N ARG A 153 -3.18 -11.69 12.73
CA ARG A 153 -2.22 -11.90 11.63
C ARG A 153 -2.89 -12.05 10.25
N THR A 154 -4.03 -11.40 10.04
CA THR A 154 -4.74 -11.48 8.75
C THR A 154 -4.12 -10.52 7.76
N VAL A 155 -3.92 -10.97 6.52
CA VAL A 155 -3.50 -10.12 5.40
C VAL A 155 -4.69 -9.93 4.46
N LEU A 156 -5.07 -8.68 4.20
CA LEU A 156 -6.02 -8.31 3.15
C LEU A 156 -5.24 -7.69 1.98
N TYR A 157 -4.96 -8.49 0.96
CA TYR A 157 -4.10 -8.13 -0.16
C TYR A 157 -4.94 -7.85 -1.40
N GLY A 158 -5.19 -6.57 -1.68
CA GLY A 158 -5.91 -6.12 -2.86
C GLY A 158 -5.08 -6.13 -4.15
N ASN A 159 -5.77 -6.01 -5.28
CA ASN A 159 -5.19 -5.97 -6.63
C ASN A 159 -4.77 -4.55 -7.06
N GLY A 160 -4.91 -3.57 -6.17
CA GLY A 160 -4.65 -2.15 -6.41
C GLY A 160 -5.90 -1.28 -6.13
N ILE A 161 -5.69 0.02 -5.90
CA ILE A 161 -6.74 0.95 -5.46
C ILE A 161 -7.90 1.08 -6.48
N GLY A 162 -7.61 0.98 -7.78
CA GLY A 162 -8.64 1.00 -8.83
C GLY A 162 -9.40 -0.33 -9.02
N LYS A 163 -9.03 -1.40 -8.29
CA LYS A 163 -9.51 -2.77 -8.53
C LYS A 163 -10.19 -3.37 -7.31
N THR A 164 -9.55 -3.32 -6.14
CA THR A 164 -10.15 -3.82 -4.91
C THR A 164 -10.83 -2.67 -4.18
N ILE A 165 -12.15 -2.70 -4.11
CA ILE A 165 -12.96 -1.61 -3.57
C ILE A 165 -13.88 -2.15 -2.48
N LEU A 166 -13.74 -1.64 -1.25
CA LEU A 166 -14.70 -1.86 -0.17
C LEU A 166 -15.70 -0.69 -0.16
N ALA A 167 -16.99 -0.99 -0.34
CA ALA A 167 -18.02 0.03 -0.52
C ALA A 167 -18.37 0.78 0.77
N ASP A 168 -18.23 0.10 1.91
CA ASP A 168 -18.56 0.63 3.24
C ASP A 168 -17.30 0.71 4.12
N ASN A 169 -17.43 0.51 5.43
CA ASN A 169 -16.33 0.71 6.37
C ASN A 169 -15.45 -0.54 6.50
N LEU A 170 -14.18 -0.31 6.85
CA LEU A 170 -13.24 -1.36 7.25
C LEU A 170 -12.87 -1.17 8.73
N THR A 171 -13.13 -2.18 9.55
CA THR A 171 -12.68 -2.23 10.95
C THR A 171 -11.62 -3.30 11.11
N VAL A 172 -10.52 -2.96 11.79
CA VAL A 172 -9.45 -3.89 12.16
C VAL A 172 -9.45 -4.03 13.68
N ALA A 173 -9.82 -5.22 14.12
CA ALA A 173 -10.09 -5.56 15.52
C ALA A 173 -9.08 -6.57 16.11
N SER A 174 -8.00 -6.86 15.39
CA SER A 174 -6.99 -7.86 15.74
C SER A 174 -5.57 -7.40 15.44
N ASN A 175 -4.58 -7.94 16.16
CA ASN A 175 -3.19 -7.51 16.01
C ASN A 175 -2.53 -8.11 14.76
N ASN A 176 -1.47 -7.45 14.32
CA ASN A 176 -0.59 -7.88 13.22
C ASN A 176 -1.32 -8.00 11.87
N SER A 177 -2.39 -7.23 11.66
CA SER A 177 -3.15 -7.27 10.43
C SER A 177 -2.49 -6.39 9.37
N GLN A 178 -2.37 -6.88 8.13
CA GLN A 178 -1.76 -6.14 7.03
C GLN A 178 -2.79 -5.91 5.93
N ILE A 179 -2.97 -4.66 5.52
CA ILE A 179 -3.92 -4.27 4.48
C ILE A 179 -3.16 -3.57 3.37
N ARG A 180 -3.41 -3.96 2.12
CA ARG A 180 -2.62 -3.46 0.99
C ARG A 180 -3.45 -3.28 -0.26
N GLY A 181 -3.19 -2.21 -1.02
CA GLY A 181 -3.56 -2.15 -2.44
C GLY A 181 -5.07 -2.13 -2.68
N LEU A 182 -5.82 -1.32 -1.92
CA LEU A 182 -7.27 -1.25 -2.02
C LEU A 182 -7.84 0.12 -1.69
N THR A 183 -9.07 0.35 -2.12
CA THR A 183 -9.87 1.52 -1.76
C THR A 183 -10.93 1.14 -0.72
N VAL A 184 -11.10 1.98 0.30
CA VAL A 184 -12.24 1.94 1.23
C VAL A 184 -13.05 3.22 1.05
N LYS A 185 -14.29 3.09 0.60
CA LYS A 185 -15.17 4.26 0.40
C LYS A 185 -15.71 4.81 1.72
N GLY A 186 -15.86 3.95 2.73
CA GLY A 186 -16.22 4.34 4.09
C GLY A 186 -15.02 4.78 4.92
N ASN A 187 -15.19 4.69 6.24
CA ASN A 187 -14.11 4.93 7.20
C ASN A 187 -13.28 3.66 7.41
N VAL A 188 -12.03 3.86 7.81
CA VAL A 188 -11.15 2.80 8.28
C VAL A 188 -10.86 3.03 9.76
N THR A 189 -11.09 1.99 10.58
CA THR A 189 -10.87 2.04 12.02
C THR A 189 -9.97 0.90 12.47
N PHE A 190 -8.79 1.24 12.99
CA PHE A 190 -7.92 0.34 13.74
C PHE A 190 -8.24 0.49 15.23
N THR A 191 -8.86 -0.53 15.82
CA THR A 191 -9.26 -0.52 17.24
C THR A 191 -8.04 -0.63 18.17
N GLU A 192 -8.22 -0.44 19.48
CA GLU A 192 -7.17 -0.61 20.49
C GLU A 192 -6.49 -1.99 20.47
N ASN A 193 -7.18 -3.03 19.97
CA ASN A 193 -6.69 -4.41 19.87
C ASN A 193 -6.00 -4.73 18.53
N SER A 194 -5.67 -3.71 17.73
CA SER A 194 -5.06 -3.90 16.41
C SER A 194 -3.59 -3.49 16.33
N ASN A 195 -2.80 -3.80 17.36
CA ASN A 195 -1.40 -3.39 17.43
C ASN A 195 -0.54 -4.05 16.34
N ASN A 196 0.56 -3.40 15.97
CA ASN A 196 1.50 -3.87 14.94
C ASN A 196 0.86 -4.14 13.57
N SER A 197 -0.21 -3.42 13.26
CA SER A 197 -0.91 -3.55 11.97
C SER A 197 -0.39 -2.51 10.99
N ALA A 198 -0.53 -2.78 9.69
CA ALA A 198 -0.16 -1.83 8.66
C ALA A 198 -1.22 -1.70 7.56
N MET A 199 -1.19 -0.55 6.90
CA MET A 199 -2.00 -0.26 5.71
C MET A 199 -1.17 0.48 4.67
N THR A 200 -0.92 -0.14 3.51
CA THR A 200 -0.09 0.45 2.44
C THR A 200 -0.79 0.50 1.11
N PHE A 201 -0.48 1.53 0.32
CA PHE A 201 -1.00 1.68 -1.04
C PHE A 201 -2.53 1.69 -1.08
N CYS A 202 -3.15 2.58 -0.31
CA CYS A 202 -4.59 2.62 -0.16
C CYS A 202 -5.21 3.99 -0.46
N GLU A 203 -6.49 3.96 -0.80
CA GLU A 203 -7.34 5.14 -0.82
C GLU A 203 -8.45 4.98 0.22
N ILE A 204 -8.69 6.00 1.03
CA ILE A 204 -9.74 6.04 2.03
C ILE A 204 -10.59 7.28 1.75
N GLN A 205 -11.82 7.09 1.29
CA GLN A 205 -12.70 8.22 0.97
C GLN A 205 -13.37 8.81 2.22
N GLY A 206 -13.46 8.03 3.30
CA GLY A 206 -13.84 8.49 4.63
C GLY A 206 -12.63 8.90 5.49
N ASN A 207 -12.76 8.67 6.79
CA ASN A 207 -11.72 8.98 7.78
C ASN A 207 -10.87 7.75 8.10
N LEU A 208 -9.63 7.98 8.52
CA LEU A 208 -8.75 6.97 9.12
C LEU A 208 -8.63 7.23 10.62
N GLN A 209 -9.07 6.28 11.44
CA GLN A 209 -9.03 6.34 12.90
C GLN A 209 -8.17 5.20 13.44
N VAL A 210 -7.10 5.52 14.16
CA VAL A 210 -6.15 4.53 14.68
C VAL A 210 -5.98 4.70 16.18
N HIS A 211 -6.43 3.69 16.92
CA HIS A 211 -6.33 3.62 18.38
C HIS A 211 -5.27 2.61 18.86
N SER A 212 -4.67 1.84 17.95
CA SER A 212 -3.64 0.85 18.24
C SER A 212 -2.22 1.40 18.19
N ASN A 213 -1.31 0.72 18.89
CA ASN A 213 0.11 1.05 18.89
C ASN A 213 0.85 0.36 17.74
N SER A 214 1.99 0.94 17.36
CA SER A 214 2.88 0.44 16.31
C SER A 214 2.18 0.29 14.96
N PHE A 215 1.24 1.19 14.66
CA PHE A 215 0.57 1.22 13.36
C PHE A 215 1.51 1.78 12.29
N THR A 216 1.57 1.13 11.13
CA THR A 216 2.34 1.63 9.99
C THR A 216 1.42 1.97 8.83
N ALA A 217 1.59 3.14 8.21
CA ALA A 217 0.96 3.44 6.93
C ALA A 217 1.97 4.03 5.95
N ALA A 218 1.86 3.63 4.68
CA ALA A 218 2.66 4.20 3.60
C ALA A 218 1.87 4.34 2.30
N ASP A 219 2.09 5.45 1.59
CA ASP A 219 1.49 5.69 0.27
C ASP A 219 -0.04 5.56 0.27
N CYS A 220 -0.68 6.20 1.26
CA CYS A 220 -2.14 6.22 1.38
C CYS A 220 -2.71 7.63 1.16
N GLN A 221 -3.85 7.72 0.51
CA GLN A 221 -4.64 8.95 0.37
C GLN A 221 -5.91 8.86 1.21
N VAL A 222 -6.10 9.80 2.13
CA VAL A 222 -7.27 9.88 3.01
C VAL A 222 -8.02 11.17 2.70
N PHE A 223 -9.22 11.07 2.12
CA PHE A 223 -10.01 12.25 1.74
C PHE A 223 -10.76 12.88 2.92
N GLY A 224 -10.97 12.11 4.00
CA GLY A 224 -11.45 12.62 5.28
C GLY A 224 -10.32 12.98 6.25
N ASP A 225 -10.64 12.91 7.53
CA ASP A 225 -9.72 13.19 8.63
C ASP A 225 -8.84 11.97 8.95
N VAL A 226 -7.61 12.23 9.39
CA VAL A 226 -6.70 11.25 10.00
C VAL A 226 -6.57 11.55 11.49
N SER A 227 -6.93 10.59 12.33
CA SER A 227 -6.77 10.66 13.79
C SER A 227 -6.05 9.43 14.32
N ILE A 228 -4.86 9.63 14.92
CA ILE A 228 -4.01 8.56 15.44
C ILE A 228 -3.63 8.87 16.89
N SER A 229 -4.18 8.07 17.80
CA SER A 229 -3.95 8.20 19.25
C SER A 229 -3.00 7.15 19.82
N GLY A 230 -2.72 6.07 19.08
CA GLY A 230 -1.81 5.02 19.52
C GLY A 230 -0.33 5.38 19.30
N ASN A 231 0.55 4.80 20.11
CA ASN A 231 1.97 5.16 20.16
C ASN A 231 2.78 4.50 19.05
N ASN A 232 3.94 5.08 18.72
CA ASN A 232 4.93 4.56 17.78
C ASN A 232 4.37 4.31 16.37
N ALA A 233 3.48 5.18 15.90
CA ALA A 233 3.01 5.10 14.52
C ALA A 233 4.14 5.48 13.54
N VAL A 234 4.21 4.83 12.39
CA VAL A 234 5.10 5.19 11.27
C VAL A 234 4.23 5.57 10.08
N LEU A 235 4.27 6.83 9.66
CA LEU A 235 3.44 7.39 8.59
C LEU A 235 4.35 7.95 7.50
N ALA A 236 4.33 7.34 6.32
CA ALA A 236 5.16 7.75 5.19
C ALA A 236 4.28 8.11 3.97
N ASN A 237 4.46 9.30 3.41
CA ASN A 237 3.72 9.77 2.23
C ASN A 237 2.18 9.63 2.35
N ILE A 238 1.63 10.06 3.49
CA ILE A 238 0.18 10.07 3.70
C ILE A 238 -0.38 11.41 3.21
N GLY A 239 -1.23 11.37 2.19
CA GLY A 239 -1.99 12.53 1.71
C GLY A 239 -3.31 12.65 2.46
N VAL A 240 -3.66 13.83 2.97
CA VAL A 240 -4.88 14.03 3.78
C VAL A 240 -5.71 15.24 3.32
N GLY A 241 -6.97 15.00 2.99
CA GLY A 241 -7.94 16.03 2.57
C GLY A 241 -8.66 16.73 3.73
N GLY A 242 -8.72 16.08 4.89
CA GLY A 242 -9.33 16.59 6.11
C GLY A 242 -8.31 17.06 7.16
N ASN A 243 -8.71 16.94 8.42
CA ASN A 243 -7.88 17.26 9.57
C ASN A 243 -6.80 16.20 9.81
N TRP A 244 -5.65 16.65 10.32
CA TRP A 244 -4.54 15.80 10.72
C TRP A 244 -4.32 15.90 12.23
N ASP A 245 -4.59 14.82 12.95
CA ASP A 245 -4.40 14.72 14.39
C ASP A 245 -3.62 13.45 14.75
N VAL A 246 -2.31 13.58 14.91
CA VAL A 246 -1.43 12.48 15.35
C VAL A 246 -0.83 12.87 16.69
N SER A 247 -1.38 12.27 17.75
CA SER A 247 -1.08 12.61 19.14
C SER A 247 -0.39 11.47 19.92
N GLY A 248 -0.22 10.31 19.30
CA GLY A 248 0.48 9.17 19.90
C GLY A 248 1.96 9.48 20.14
N SER A 249 2.51 9.01 21.26
CA SER A 249 3.92 9.24 21.58
C SER A 249 4.83 8.47 20.62
N GLY A 250 5.93 9.09 20.20
CA GLY A 250 6.95 8.44 19.36
C GLY A 250 6.52 8.20 17.93
N ALA A 251 5.50 8.92 17.43
CA ALA A 251 5.08 8.82 16.05
C ALA A 251 6.14 9.43 15.10
N LEU A 252 6.44 8.72 14.02
CA LEU A 252 7.30 9.17 12.93
C LEU A 252 6.42 9.53 11.73
N CYS A 253 6.62 10.73 11.20
CA CYS A 253 5.94 11.22 10.02
C CYS A 253 6.97 11.67 9.00
N ASP A 254 6.91 11.09 7.81
CA ASP A 254 7.78 11.43 6.70
C ASP A 254 6.95 11.66 5.42
N GLY A 255 7.28 12.70 4.66
CA GLY A 255 6.62 13.02 3.39
C GLY A 255 5.09 13.19 3.43
N CYS A 256 4.45 13.27 4.59
CA CYS A 256 2.98 13.43 4.69
C CYS A 256 2.57 14.84 4.28
N TYR A 257 1.38 14.98 3.68
CA TYR A 257 0.92 16.25 3.13
C TYR A 257 -0.60 16.39 3.19
N SER A 258 -1.06 17.63 3.26
CA SER A 258 -2.47 17.97 3.09
C SER A 258 -2.82 18.11 1.62
N PHE A 259 -4.08 17.96 1.24
CA PHE A 259 -4.57 18.32 -0.09
C PHE A 259 -6.01 18.88 -0.02
N GLN A 260 -6.50 19.43 -1.13
CA GLN A 260 -7.90 19.84 -1.28
C GLN A 260 -8.50 19.29 -2.56
N ASP A 261 -9.32 18.25 -2.45
CA ASP A 261 -10.11 17.72 -3.57
C ASP A 261 -11.37 18.58 -3.78
N ALA A 262 -11.18 19.70 -4.49
CA ALA A 262 -12.23 20.68 -4.68
C ALA A 262 -13.31 20.22 -5.67
N ASP A 263 -12.95 19.36 -6.62
CA ASP A 263 -13.86 18.84 -7.64
C ASP A 263 -14.57 17.53 -7.23
N LYS A 264 -14.13 16.93 -6.11
CA LYS A 264 -14.71 15.74 -5.45
C LYS A 264 -14.66 14.51 -6.33
N ASN A 265 -13.60 14.37 -7.11
CA ASN A 265 -13.40 13.25 -8.02
C ASN A 265 -12.63 12.09 -7.37
N PHE A 266 -12.16 12.25 -6.13
CA PHE A 266 -11.31 11.29 -5.41
C PHE A 266 -9.97 11.00 -6.10
N VAL A 267 -9.38 12.01 -6.74
CA VAL A 267 -8.07 11.95 -7.40
C VAL A 267 -7.27 13.19 -7.02
N VAL A 268 -6.14 13.00 -6.33
CA VAL A 268 -5.27 14.12 -5.95
C VAL A 268 -4.42 14.56 -7.14
N ALA A 269 -4.71 15.72 -7.71
CA ALA A 269 -3.90 16.34 -8.76
C ALA A 269 -2.74 17.17 -8.18
N ASP A 270 -1.67 17.39 -8.97
CA ASP A 270 -0.51 18.20 -8.56
C ASP A 270 -0.86 19.60 -8.03
N GLY A 271 -1.97 20.19 -8.51
CA GLY A 271 -2.45 21.50 -8.07
C GLY A 271 -3.27 21.51 -6.79
N GLU A 272 -3.62 20.33 -6.26
CA GLU A 272 -4.43 20.15 -5.06
C GLU A 272 -3.57 19.84 -3.82
N VAL A 273 -2.31 19.45 -4.04
CA VAL A 273 -1.33 19.20 -2.98
C VAL A 273 -1.06 20.49 -2.20
N GLY A 274 -1.17 20.39 -0.87
CA GLY A 274 -1.01 21.45 0.09
C GLY A 274 0.29 21.36 0.89
N GLU A 275 0.21 21.72 2.16
CA GLU A 275 1.37 21.80 3.07
C GLU A 275 1.79 20.42 3.58
N LEU A 276 3.07 20.30 3.96
CA LEU A 276 3.58 19.12 4.66
C LEU A 276 2.94 18.99 6.05
N LEU A 277 2.62 17.75 6.42
CA LEU A 277 2.05 17.38 7.71
C LEU A 277 3.11 16.68 8.57
N THR A 278 3.11 16.99 9.87
CA THR A 278 4.06 16.45 10.83
C THR A 278 3.33 15.79 12.01
N CYS A 279 3.96 14.80 12.63
CA CYS A 279 3.50 14.22 13.88
C CYS A 279 3.69 15.21 15.03
N SER A 280 2.79 15.20 16.02
CA SER A 280 3.00 15.95 17.26
C SER A 280 3.95 15.15 18.16
N ASN A 281 5.21 15.60 18.29
CA ASN A 281 6.22 14.99 19.17
C ASN A 281 6.23 15.58 20.58
#